data_AF-A0A5C5UB27-F1
#
_entry.id   AF-A0A5C5UB27-F1
#
_cell.length_a   1.000
_cell.length_b   1.000
_cell.length_c   1.000
_cell.angle_alpha   90.00
_cell.angle_beta   90.00
_cell.angle_gamma   90.00
#
_symmetry.space_group_name_H-M   'P 1'
#
loop_
_entity.id
_entity.type
_entity.pdbx_description
1 polymer ?
#
loop_
_entity_poly.entity_id
_entity_poly.type
_entity_poly.pdbx_seq_one_letter_code
_entity_poly.pdbx_strand_id
1 'polypeptide(L)'
;MQDRKRRASAASFLRARRARRAAVRIPVTSAAAPRLRIAGLALIDCDARRRTIPYPGTFPTMHITRLIPSLLVALLLLLPAAAAPGADKTKRQDPTIDPFMVAAGFLDGHPDLLHRSRGLDAYAEKDHPKAIQAFRRAAYYGDKPSQAILGEMLWIGWGSDVDRALAWVWMSLAAERGYTSFVEKRELYWQQLDEHERARAEREGPGIRAEYADEVTEPRLAQVLQRELRKMSGSRLGSTSSPVQIVVPGVGTIDSTQYYHPRYWDPQQYRAWQDSIWTNLRTGRVHVGDVQQVRDASTPPDDGAQDSPEPGPRQPADGENPPR
;
A
#
# COMPACT_ATOMS: atom_id res chain seq x y z
N MET A 1 49.79 13.82 -36.27
CA MET A 1 50.24 14.60 -35.09
C MET A 1 49.25 14.64 -33.91
N GLN A 2 47.95 14.38 -34.09
CA GLN A 2 46.95 14.44 -32.99
C GLN A 2 47.02 13.28 -31.98
N ASP A 3 47.48 12.08 -32.36
CA ASP A 3 47.44 10.90 -31.46
C ASP A 3 48.41 10.99 -30.25
N ARG A 4 49.55 11.70 -30.40
CA ARG A 4 50.46 11.97 -29.25
C ARG A 4 49.82 12.86 -28.17
N LYS A 5 48.86 13.74 -28.52
CA LYS A 5 48.17 14.61 -27.54
C LYS A 5 47.15 13.84 -26.69
N ARG A 6 46.51 12.79 -27.23
CA ARG A 6 45.53 11.98 -26.46
C ARG A 6 46.21 11.10 -25.40
N ARG A 7 47.37 10.51 -25.70
CA ARG A 7 48.13 9.68 -24.75
C ARG A 7 48.71 10.49 -23.56
N ALA A 8 49.01 11.77 -23.75
CA ALA A 8 49.48 12.64 -22.67
C ALA A 8 48.40 12.96 -21.61
N SER A 9 47.12 13.02 -22.01
CA SER A 9 46.02 13.33 -21.09
C SER A 9 45.68 12.17 -20.13
N ALA A 10 45.78 10.92 -20.62
CA ALA A 10 45.51 9.72 -19.81
C ALA A 10 46.53 9.52 -18.66
N ALA A 11 47.77 9.97 -18.83
CA ALA A 11 48.83 9.82 -17.82
C ALA A 11 48.64 10.73 -16.58
N SER A 12 48.02 11.90 -16.74
CA SER A 12 47.76 12.82 -15.62
C SER A 12 46.67 12.34 -14.68
N PHE A 13 45.62 11.68 -15.20
CA PHE A 13 44.48 11.23 -14.38
C PHE A 13 44.83 10.10 -13.40
N LEU A 14 45.79 9.22 -13.72
CA LEU A 14 46.20 8.15 -12.79
C LEU A 14 47.09 8.64 -11.63
N ARG A 15 47.77 9.79 -11.74
CA ARG A 15 48.55 10.35 -10.62
C ARG A 15 47.67 11.01 -9.54
N ALA A 16 46.51 11.56 -9.91
CA ALA A 16 45.60 12.22 -8.97
C ALA A 16 44.93 11.24 -7.96
N ARG A 17 44.69 9.99 -8.35
CA ARG A 17 44.00 8.99 -7.49
C ARG A 17 44.87 8.34 -6.41
N ARG A 18 46.19 8.54 -6.43
CA ARG A 18 47.13 7.90 -5.47
C ARG A 18 47.52 8.77 -4.27
N ALA A 19 47.02 10.01 -4.20
CA ALA A 19 47.43 11.04 -3.22
C ALA A 19 46.39 11.37 -2.14
N ARG A 20 45.31 10.58 -1.98
CA ARG A 20 44.31 10.73 -0.89
C ARG A 20 44.15 9.46 -0.04
N ARG A 21 45.29 8.89 0.37
CA ARG A 21 45.41 8.04 1.57
C ARG A 21 46.51 8.63 2.46
N ALA A 22 46.19 9.76 3.08
CA ALA A 22 46.99 10.38 4.13
C ALA A 22 46.17 10.32 5.43
N ALA A 23 46.80 9.94 6.54
CA ALA A 23 46.11 9.57 7.76
C ALA A 23 45.55 10.80 8.51
N VAL A 24 44.27 10.74 8.89
CA VAL A 24 43.75 11.54 10.01
C VAL A 24 43.82 10.65 11.25
N ARG A 25 44.94 10.73 11.99
CA ARG A 25 45.02 10.21 13.34
C ARG A 25 44.29 11.18 14.26
N ILE A 26 43.10 10.81 14.74
CA ILE A 26 42.42 11.53 15.82
C ILE A 26 43.05 11.05 17.14
N PRO A 27 43.60 11.92 18.00
CA PRO A 27 44.09 11.52 19.31
C PRO A 27 42.92 11.20 20.23
N VAL A 28 42.90 9.97 20.78
CA VAL A 28 41.93 9.58 21.81
C VAL A 28 42.41 10.12 23.15
N THR A 29 42.01 11.35 23.49
CA THR A 29 42.24 11.91 24.82
C THR A 29 41.31 11.24 25.83
N SER A 30 41.89 10.44 26.71
CA SER A 30 41.21 9.90 27.89
C SER A 30 40.73 11.05 28.79
N ALA A 31 39.44 11.05 29.11
CA ALA A 31 38.86 11.93 30.12
C ALA A 31 37.91 11.11 31.00
N ALA A 32 38.33 10.82 32.23
CA ALA A 32 37.48 10.20 33.23
C ALA A 32 36.48 11.25 33.76
N ALA A 33 35.22 10.86 33.91
CA ALA A 33 34.17 11.66 34.56
C ALA A 33 33.39 10.79 35.56
N PRO A 34 32.82 11.36 36.64
CA PRO A 34 32.72 10.64 37.91
C PRO A 34 31.42 9.87 38.14
N ARG A 35 31.51 8.87 39.03
CA ARG A 35 30.35 8.20 39.63
C ARG A 35 29.56 9.18 40.49
N LEU A 36 28.36 9.57 40.06
CA LEU A 36 27.42 10.27 40.92
C LEU A 36 26.53 9.26 41.66
N ARG A 37 26.70 9.17 42.98
CA ARG A 37 25.68 8.60 43.87
C ARG A 37 24.54 9.62 43.96
N ILE A 38 23.31 9.20 43.70
CA ILE A 38 22.12 9.86 44.24
C ILE A 38 21.44 8.83 45.14
N ALA A 39 21.34 9.17 46.42
CA ALA A 39 20.64 8.37 47.41
C ALA A 39 19.26 8.98 47.66
N GLY A 40 18.25 8.11 47.79
CA GLY A 40 17.02 8.35 48.53
C GLY A 40 16.11 9.50 48.07
N LEU A 41 14.92 9.14 47.57
CA LEU A 41 13.72 9.82 48.05
C LEU A 41 12.57 8.82 48.25
N ALA A 42 11.74 9.16 49.23
CA ALA A 42 10.75 8.35 49.93
C ALA A 42 9.81 7.47 49.09
N LEU A 43 9.44 6.36 49.71
CA LEU A 43 8.20 5.63 49.50
C LEU A 43 6.99 6.59 49.49
N ILE A 44 6.07 6.42 48.54
CA ILE A 44 4.71 6.93 48.65
C ILE A 44 3.78 5.73 48.77
N ASP A 45 3.03 5.74 49.85
CA ASP A 45 2.08 4.71 50.24
C ASP A 45 0.91 4.64 49.25
N CYS A 46 0.39 3.43 49.00
CA CYS A 46 -0.70 3.20 48.06
C CYS A 46 -1.88 2.54 48.79
N ASP A 47 -2.45 3.23 49.79
CA ASP A 47 -3.63 2.78 50.51
C ASP A 47 -4.87 2.73 49.60
N ALA A 48 -5.69 1.72 49.83
CA ALA A 48 -6.89 1.45 49.07
C ALA A 48 -8.03 2.40 49.47
N ARG A 49 -8.85 2.79 48.48
CA ARG A 49 -10.24 3.15 48.78
C ARG A 49 -11.17 2.93 47.59
N ARG A 50 -11.84 1.77 47.61
CA ARG A 50 -12.99 1.47 46.75
C ARG A 50 -14.06 2.54 46.98
N ARG A 51 -14.54 3.18 45.91
CA ARG A 51 -15.73 4.04 45.93
C ARG A 51 -16.83 3.43 45.08
N THR A 52 -17.63 2.57 45.71
CA THR A 52 -18.92 2.12 45.17
C THR A 52 -19.98 3.19 45.43
N ILE A 53 -20.61 3.70 44.36
CA ILE A 53 -21.68 4.69 44.45
C ILE A 53 -23.03 3.94 44.59
N PRO A 54 -23.88 4.25 45.59
CA PRO A 54 -25.18 3.63 45.74
C PRO A 54 -26.25 4.33 44.88
N TYR A 55 -27.09 3.54 44.20
CA TYR A 55 -28.34 4.01 43.57
C TYR A 55 -29.54 3.68 44.49
N PRO A 56 -30.33 4.69 44.94
CA PRO A 56 -31.64 4.47 45.51
C PRO A 56 -32.74 4.61 44.42
N GLY A 57 -33.74 3.73 44.41
CA GLY A 57 -34.77 3.77 43.35
C GLY A 57 -35.81 2.65 43.37
N THR A 58 -36.36 2.31 44.54
CA THR A 58 -37.53 1.43 44.64
C THR A 58 -38.80 2.18 44.21
N PHE A 59 -39.48 1.70 43.16
CA PHE A 59 -40.85 2.08 42.85
C PHE A 59 -41.80 0.87 42.95
N PRO A 60 -43.02 1.04 43.47
CA PRO A 60 -43.89 -0.08 43.83
C PRO A 60 -44.62 -0.69 42.64
N THR A 61 -44.86 -1.99 42.72
CA THR A 61 -45.74 -2.76 41.85
C THR A 61 -47.20 -2.31 42.00
N MET A 62 -47.89 -2.06 40.88
CA MET A 62 -49.35 -2.01 40.85
C MET A 62 -49.87 -2.82 39.67
N HIS A 63 -50.58 -3.91 39.98
CA HIS A 63 -51.20 -4.76 38.98
C HIS A 63 -52.44 -4.08 38.38
N ILE A 64 -52.41 -3.77 37.09
CA ILE A 64 -53.64 -3.56 36.30
C ILE A 64 -53.75 -4.73 35.34
N THR A 65 -54.75 -5.56 35.59
CA THR A 65 -55.12 -6.66 34.71
C THR A 65 -56.00 -6.15 33.58
N ARG A 66 -55.72 -6.59 32.34
CA ARG A 66 -56.65 -7.20 31.37
C ARG A 66 -56.24 -6.91 29.90
N LEU A 67 -56.13 -8.01 29.15
CA LEU A 67 -56.51 -8.14 27.73
C LEU A 67 -55.85 -7.18 26.72
N ILE A 68 -54.79 -7.67 26.05
CA ILE A 68 -54.69 -7.87 24.58
C ILE A 68 -53.35 -8.60 24.30
N PRO A 69 -53.35 -9.94 24.09
CA PRO A 69 -52.16 -10.66 23.66
C PRO A 69 -52.47 -11.65 22.52
N SER A 70 -52.60 -11.18 21.27
CA SER A 70 -52.78 -12.10 20.12
C SER A 70 -52.27 -11.62 18.75
N LEU A 71 -52.03 -10.32 18.52
CA LEU A 71 -51.71 -9.84 17.16
C LEU A 71 -50.21 -9.59 16.87
N LEU A 72 -49.36 -9.50 17.89
CA LEU A 72 -47.96 -9.04 17.72
C LEU A 72 -46.91 -10.17 17.64
N VAL A 73 -47.31 -11.43 17.85
CA VAL A 73 -46.41 -12.60 17.79
C VAL A 73 -46.49 -13.34 16.45
N ALA A 74 -47.57 -13.16 15.68
CA ALA A 74 -47.77 -13.82 14.39
C ALA A 74 -47.04 -13.16 13.21
N LEU A 75 -46.54 -11.92 13.36
CA LEU A 75 -45.85 -11.16 12.30
C LEU A 75 -44.30 -11.18 12.43
N LEU A 76 -43.74 -12.12 13.19
CA LEU A 76 -42.28 -12.26 13.38
C LEU A 76 -41.69 -13.58 12.85
N LEU A 77 -42.48 -14.37 12.11
CA LEU A 77 -42.13 -15.73 11.66
C LEU A 77 -42.11 -15.90 10.13
N LEU A 78 -42.00 -14.80 9.38
CA LEU A 78 -41.93 -14.83 7.90
C LEU A 78 -40.97 -13.79 7.30
N LEU A 79 -39.83 -13.54 7.97
CA LEU A 79 -38.64 -13.06 7.26
C LEU A 79 -37.93 -14.26 6.63
N PRO A 80 -37.97 -14.47 5.30
CA PRO A 80 -36.99 -15.33 4.67
C PRO A 80 -35.61 -14.72 4.97
N ALA A 81 -34.69 -15.55 5.46
CA ALA A 81 -33.30 -15.14 5.62
C ALA A 81 -32.75 -14.84 4.22
N ALA A 82 -32.76 -13.56 3.85
CA ALA A 82 -32.02 -13.06 2.71
C ALA A 82 -30.55 -13.34 3.02
N ALA A 83 -30.05 -14.46 2.51
CA ALA A 83 -28.62 -14.73 2.45
C ALA A 83 -28.03 -13.55 1.70
N ALA A 84 -27.36 -12.65 2.44
CA ALA A 84 -26.62 -11.57 1.83
C ALA A 84 -25.71 -12.22 0.77
N PRO A 85 -25.76 -11.81 -0.51
CA PRO A 85 -24.90 -12.37 -1.52
C PRO A 85 -23.48 -12.26 -0.99
N GLY A 86 -22.84 -13.42 -0.80
CA GLY A 86 -21.65 -13.53 0.01
C GLY A 86 -20.65 -12.50 -0.46
N ALA A 87 -20.26 -11.57 0.43
CA ALA A 87 -19.41 -10.44 0.08
C ALA A 87 -18.22 -10.98 -0.71
N ASP A 88 -18.19 -10.64 -2.01
CA ASP A 88 -17.24 -11.23 -2.92
C ASP A 88 -15.85 -10.93 -2.37
N LYS A 89 -15.15 -11.98 -1.95
CA LYS A 89 -13.79 -11.91 -1.44
C LYS A 89 -12.88 -11.74 -2.64
N THR A 90 -13.02 -10.59 -3.30
CA THR A 90 -12.01 -9.91 -4.12
C THR A 90 -10.84 -9.56 -3.21
N LYS A 91 -10.15 -10.63 -2.76
CA LYS A 91 -8.89 -10.64 -2.04
C LYS A 91 -8.00 -9.69 -2.80
N ARG A 92 -7.72 -8.49 -2.24
CA ARG A 92 -7.15 -7.34 -2.97
C ARG A 92 -6.05 -7.82 -3.91
N GLN A 93 -6.38 -7.93 -5.19
CA GLN A 93 -5.51 -8.59 -6.15
C GLN A 93 -4.36 -7.63 -6.45
N ASP A 94 -3.15 -8.16 -6.36
CA ASP A 94 -1.96 -7.40 -6.66
C ASP A 94 -1.90 -7.13 -8.16
N PRO A 95 -1.92 -5.87 -8.62
CA PRO A 95 -1.96 -5.53 -10.05
C PRO A 95 -0.71 -5.96 -10.83
N THR A 96 0.33 -6.43 -10.13
CA THR A 96 1.57 -6.95 -10.71
C THR A 96 1.54 -8.47 -10.88
N ILE A 97 0.54 -9.17 -10.32
CA ILE A 97 0.48 -10.63 -10.28
C ILE A 97 -0.68 -11.12 -11.16
N ASP A 98 -0.32 -11.58 -12.36
CA ASP A 98 -1.25 -12.26 -13.27
C ASP A 98 -1.46 -13.73 -12.82
N PRO A 99 -2.69 -14.19 -12.56
CA PRO A 99 -2.94 -15.55 -12.07
C PRO A 99 -2.51 -16.67 -13.03
N PHE A 100 -2.54 -16.42 -14.33
CA PHE A 100 -2.16 -17.38 -15.38
C PHE A 100 -0.63 -17.58 -15.36
N MET A 101 0.11 -16.47 -15.29
CA MET A 101 1.56 -16.47 -15.10
C MET A 101 2.00 -17.15 -13.79
N VAL A 102 1.32 -16.88 -12.66
CA VAL A 102 1.60 -17.55 -11.38
C VAL A 102 1.51 -19.06 -11.50
N ALA A 103 0.48 -19.57 -12.17
CA ALA A 103 0.28 -20.99 -12.33
C ALA A 103 1.38 -21.66 -13.18
N ALA A 104 2.00 -20.93 -14.10
CA ALA A 104 3.22 -21.35 -14.81
C ALA A 104 4.53 -21.17 -14.01
N GLY A 105 4.47 -21.04 -12.68
CA GLY A 105 5.65 -20.94 -11.81
C GLY A 105 6.38 -19.59 -11.89
N PHE A 106 5.76 -18.54 -12.44
CA PHE A 106 6.40 -17.23 -12.62
C PHE A 106 7.04 -16.68 -11.34
N LEU A 107 6.41 -16.89 -10.19
CA LEU A 107 6.88 -16.40 -8.89
C LEU A 107 8.21 -17.03 -8.43
N ASP A 108 8.60 -18.20 -8.94
CA ASP A 108 9.86 -18.85 -8.55
C ASP A 108 11.09 -18.04 -9.00
N GLY A 109 10.95 -17.24 -10.06
CA GLY A 109 11.97 -16.30 -10.52
C GLY A 109 11.84 -14.87 -9.99
N HIS A 110 10.75 -14.56 -9.30
CA HIS A 110 10.40 -13.21 -8.83
C HIS A 110 10.24 -13.23 -7.30
N PRO A 111 11.35 -13.29 -6.54
CA PRO A 111 11.30 -13.45 -5.09
C PRO A 111 10.69 -12.24 -4.39
N ASP A 112 10.77 -11.05 -5.00
CA ASP A 112 10.04 -9.84 -4.62
C ASP A 112 8.51 -10.10 -4.62
N LEU A 113 7.96 -10.54 -5.75
CA LEU A 113 6.52 -10.82 -5.91
C LEU A 113 6.07 -12.03 -5.06
N LEU A 114 6.88 -13.10 -5.03
CA LEU A 114 6.61 -14.30 -4.24
C LEU A 114 6.48 -13.99 -2.75
N HIS A 115 7.41 -13.19 -2.22
CA HIS A 115 7.37 -12.80 -0.82
C HIS A 115 6.29 -11.76 -0.53
N ARG A 116 5.97 -10.86 -1.47
CA ARG A 116 4.83 -9.95 -1.34
C ARG A 116 3.50 -10.70 -1.30
N SER A 117 3.27 -11.64 -2.22
CA SER A 117 2.08 -12.52 -2.25
C SER A 117 1.92 -13.27 -0.93
N ARG A 118 2.97 -13.93 -0.43
CA ARG A 118 2.96 -14.62 0.87
C ARG A 118 2.68 -13.67 2.04
N GLY A 119 3.09 -12.41 1.95
CA GLY A 119 2.80 -11.37 2.95
C GLY A 119 1.34 -10.94 2.91
N LEU A 120 0.78 -10.71 1.73
CA LEU A 120 -0.64 -10.39 1.53
C LEU A 120 -1.55 -11.54 2.00
N ASP A 121 -1.15 -12.79 1.75
CA ASP A 121 -1.88 -13.98 2.23
C ASP A 121 -1.88 -14.05 3.76
N ALA A 122 -0.71 -14.00 4.39
CA ALA A 122 -0.59 -14.00 5.86
C ALA A 122 -1.31 -12.80 6.50
N TYR A 123 -1.27 -11.64 5.86
CA TYR A 123 -1.99 -10.44 6.31
C TYR A 123 -3.51 -10.64 6.23
N ALA A 124 -4.03 -11.25 5.16
CA ALA A 124 -5.45 -11.57 5.04
C ALA A 124 -5.90 -12.67 6.04
N GLU A 125 -5.01 -13.57 6.40
CA GLU A 125 -5.16 -14.56 7.49
C GLU A 125 -5.08 -13.93 8.91
N LYS A 126 -4.74 -12.64 9.01
CA LYS A 126 -4.43 -11.90 10.27
C LYS A 126 -3.19 -12.41 11.02
N ASP A 127 -2.34 -13.22 10.39
CA ASP A 127 -1.02 -13.56 10.88
C ASP A 127 -0.03 -12.44 10.54
N HIS A 128 -0.21 -11.31 11.24
CA HIS A 128 0.59 -10.10 11.03
C HIS A 128 2.11 -10.30 11.28
N PRO A 129 2.57 -11.07 12.28
CA PRO A 129 4.00 -11.37 12.45
C PRO A 129 4.61 -12.13 11.25
N LYS A 130 3.91 -13.14 10.70
CA LYS A 130 4.32 -13.86 9.47
C LYS A 130 4.29 -12.94 8.26
N ALA A 131 3.31 -12.04 8.18
CA ALA A 131 3.22 -11.04 7.13
C ALA A 131 4.43 -10.07 7.15
N ILE A 132 4.83 -9.53 8.30
CA ILE A 132 6.06 -8.72 8.44
C ILE A 132 7.29 -9.49 7.91
N GLN A 133 7.46 -10.76 8.29
CA GLN A 133 8.60 -11.58 7.82
C GLN A 133 8.57 -11.82 6.31
N ALA A 134 7.39 -11.97 5.71
CA ALA A 134 7.24 -12.09 4.26
C ALA A 134 7.54 -10.75 3.55
N PHE A 135 6.94 -9.64 3.99
CA PHE A 135 7.20 -8.32 3.41
C PHE A 135 8.66 -7.87 3.57
N ARG A 136 9.35 -8.19 4.67
CA ARG A 136 10.81 -7.94 4.81
C ARG A 136 11.64 -8.71 3.78
N ARG A 137 11.25 -9.95 3.45
CA ARG A 137 11.91 -10.73 2.39
C ARG A 137 11.64 -10.19 0.99
N ALA A 138 10.46 -9.64 0.73
CA ALA A 138 10.17 -8.93 -0.52
C ALA A 138 10.96 -7.61 -0.62
N ALA A 139 10.96 -6.82 0.45
CA ALA A 139 11.70 -5.56 0.55
C ALA A 139 13.21 -5.74 0.36
N TYR A 140 13.78 -6.88 0.76
CA TYR A 140 15.20 -7.23 0.53
C TYR A 140 15.58 -7.31 -0.96
N TYR A 141 14.59 -7.50 -1.84
CA TYR A 141 14.72 -7.44 -3.30
C TYR A 141 14.18 -6.12 -3.90
N GLY A 142 13.92 -5.11 -3.07
CA GLY A 142 13.54 -3.75 -3.53
C GLY A 142 12.04 -3.57 -3.76
N ASP A 143 11.20 -4.45 -3.23
CA ASP A 143 9.75 -4.36 -3.42
C ASP A 143 9.13 -3.16 -2.69
N LYS A 144 8.84 -2.08 -3.42
CA LYS A 144 8.29 -0.84 -2.84
C LYS A 144 6.91 -0.99 -2.18
N PRO A 145 5.95 -1.76 -2.74
CA PRO A 145 4.68 -2.02 -2.05
C PRO A 145 4.87 -2.72 -0.70
N SER A 146 5.76 -3.70 -0.59
CA SER A 146 6.09 -4.35 0.69
C SER A 146 6.82 -3.41 1.65
N GLN A 147 7.69 -2.52 1.15
CA GLN A 147 8.30 -1.45 1.97
C GLN A 147 7.23 -0.49 2.52
N ALA A 148 6.24 -0.10 1.71
CA ALA A 148 5.12 0.73 2.15
C ALA A 148 4.22 0.01 3.17
N ILE A 149 3.91 -1.27 2.93
CA ILE A 149 3.10 -2.09 3.87
C ILE A 149 3.84 -2.29 5.19
N LEU A 150 5.16 -2.52 5.19
CA LEU A 150 5.96 -2.55 6.43
C LEU A 150 5.87 -1.22 7.18
N GLY A 151 5.96 -0.09 6.47
CA GLY A 151 5.75 1.22 7.05
C GLY A 151 4.38 1.34 7.72
N GLU A 152 3.32 0.92 7.04
CA GLU A 152 1.96 0.97 7.56
C GLU A 152 1.71 0.00 8.74
N MET A 153 2.27 -1.20 8.71
CA MET A 153 2.17 -2.16 9.82
C MET A 153 2.89 -1.66 11.08
N LEU A 154 4.06 -1.04 10.94
CA LEU A 154 4.79 -0.41 12.06
C LEU A 154 4.08 0.85 12.56
N TRP A 155 3.42 1.61 11.68
CA TRP A 155 2.65 2.81 12.05
C TRP A 155 1.43 2.47 12.92
N ILE A 156 0.76 1.36 12.60
CA ILE A 156 -0.48 0.93 13.27
C ILE A 156 -0.20 -0.02 14.45
N GLY A 157 0.96 -0.70 14.48
CA GLY A 157 1.26 -1.74 15.48
C GLY A 157 0.62 -3.09 15.13
N TRP A 158 0.64 -3.48 13.85
CA TRP A 158 0.13 -4.78 13.40
C TRP A 158 1.25 -5.81 13.31
N GLY A 159 1.25 -6.79 14.23
CA GLY A 159 2.25 -7.86 14.26
C GLY A 159 3.58 -7.46 14.93
N SER A 160 3.67 -6.23 15.41
CA SER A 160 4.71 -5.68 16.27
C SER A 160 4.11 -4.57 17.13
N ASP A 161 4.86 -4.07 18.10
CA ASP A 161 4.53 -2.79 18.73
C ASP A 161 4.54 -1.64 17.70
N VAL A 162 3.90 -0.52 18.06
CA VAL A 162 3.88 0.71 17.26
C VAL A 162 5.29 1.32 17.24
N ASP A 163 5.84 1.51 16.04
CA ASP A 163 7.13 2.17 15.83
C ASP A 163 7.03 3.17 14.66
N ARG A 164 6.59 4.39 14.99
CA ARG A 164 6.31 5.45 14.01
C ARG A 164 7.59 6.00 13.37
N ALA A 165 8.69 6.02 14.12
CA ALA A 165 10.02 6.40 13.62
C ALA A 165 10.47 5.44 12.51
N LEU A 166 10.43 4.12 12.75
CA LEU A 166 10.78 3.15 11.72
C LEU A 166 9.73 3.07 10.61
N ALA A 167 8.44 3.26 10.91
CA ALA A 167 7.38 3.34 9.91
C ALA A 167 7.66 4.41 8.86
N TRP A 168 8.12 5.60 9.27
CA TRP A 168 8.54 6.65 8.35
C TRP A 168 9.77 6.26 7.53
N VAL A 169 10.76 5.56 8.12
CA VAL A 169 11.93 5.07 7.38
C VAL A 169 11.51 4.08 6.28
N TRP A 170 10.64 3.13 6.58
CA TRP A 170 10.12 2.15 5.60
C TRP A 170 9.24 2.79 4.53
N MET A 171 8.41 3.78 4.88
CA MET A 171 7.65 4.55 3.89
C MET A 171 8.57 5.44 3.03
N SER A 172 9.68 5.95 3.59
CA SER A 172 10.69 6.71 2.86
C SER A 172 11.42 5.86 1.83
N LEU A 173 11.75 4.62 2.18
CA LEU A 173 12.26 3.60 1.25
C LEU A 173 11.27 3.35 0.11
N ALA A 174 9.99 3.14 0.42
CA ALA A 174 8.95 2.95 -0.58
C ALA A 174 8.84 4.15 -1.55
N ALA A 175 8.99 5.37 -1.02
CA ALA A 175 8.93 6.63 -1.76
C ALA A 175 10.18 6.96 -2.62
N GLU A 176 11.26 6.18 -2.55
CA GLU A 176 12.50 6.43 -3.34
C GLU A 176 12.25 6.55 -4.85
N ARG A 177 11.24 5.84 -5.37
CA ARG A 177 10.86 5.84 -6.80
C ARG A 177 9.98 7.01 -7.21
N GLY A 178 9.65 7.91 -6.29
CA GLY A 178 8.75 9.04 -6.54
C GLY A 178 7.29 8.65 -6.79
N TYR A 179 6.87 7.43 -6.44
CA TYR A 179 5.47 7.01 -6.55
C TYR A 179 4.59 7.92 -5.69
N THR A 180 3.63 8.60 -6.33
CA THR A 180 2.88 9.72 -5.73
C THR A 180 2.29 9.38 -4.35
N SER A 181 1.60 8.24 -4.25
CA SER A 181 0.93 7.80 -3.02
C SER A 181 1.89 7.45 -1.88
N PHE A 182 3.10 6.96 -2.18
CA PHE A 182 4.11 6.65 -1.15
C PHE A 182 4.84 7.92 -0.70
N VAL A 183 5.10 8.87 -1.62
CA VAL A 183 5.60 10.21 -1.27
C VAL A 183 4.61 10.95 -0.37
N GLU A 184 3.34 11.02 -0.77
CA GLU A 184 2.26 11.64 0.03
C GLU A 184 2.18 11.01 1.44
N LYS A 185 2.25 9.68 1.55
CA LYS A 185 2.17 8.98 2.84
C LYS A 185 3.45 9.15 3.69
N ARG A 186 4.63 9.29 3.07
CA ARG A 186 5.88 9.66 3.76
C ARG A 186 5.78 11.05 4.39
N GLU A 187 5.31 12.05 3.64
CA GLU A 187 5.15 13.41 4.15
C GLU A 187 4.11 13.47 5.27
N LEU A 188 2.99 12.76 5.12
CA LEU A 188 1.97 12.62 6.15
C LEU A 188 2.54 12.02 7.45
N TYR A 189 3.37 10.98 7.34
CA TYR A 189 4.04 10.39 8.50
C TYR A 189 4.99 11.40 9.15
N TRP A 190 5.84 12.09 8.38
CA TRP A 190 6.80 13.07 8.91
C TRP A 190 6.13 14.21 9.69
N GLN A 191 5.01 14.73 9.16
CA GLN A 191 4.23 15.79 9.80
C GLN A 191 3.68 15.37 11.17
N GLN A 192 3.32 14.10 11.33
CA GLN A 192 2.73 13.57 12.57
C GLN A 192 3.76 13.01 13.56
N LEU A 193 5.05 12.86 13.19
CA LEU A 193 6.11 12.48 14.13
C LEU A 193 6.41 13.59 15.13
N ASP A 194 6.68 13.22 16.37
CA ASP A 194 7.30 14.11 17.36
C ASP A 194 8.82 14.25 17.16
N GLU A 195 9.44 15.16 17.91
CA GLU A 195 10.86 15.48 17.80
C GLU A 195 11.78 14.29 18.15
N HIS A 196 11.39 13.48 19.14
CA HIS A 196 12.16 12.29 19.54
C HIS A 196 12.03 11.17 18.51
N GLU A 197 10.83 10.97 17.94
CA GLU A 197 10.58 10.04 16.85
C GLU A 197 11.36 10.44 15.58
N ARG A 198 11.36 11.72 15.18
CA ARG A 198 12.16 12.24 14.06
C ARG A 198 13.66 12.02 14.28
N ALA A 199 14.17 12.44 15.44
CA ALA A 199 15.58 12.24 15.78
C ALA A 199 15.96 10.75 15.80
N ARG A 200 15.05 9.83 16.16
CA ARG A 200 15.28 8.39 16.07
C ARG A 200 15.29 7.90 14.62
N ALA A 201 14.34 8.34 13.80
CA ALA A 201 14.27 8.01 12.38
C ALA A 201 15.53 8.46 11.60
N GLU A 202 16.09 9.60 11.96
CA GLU A 202 17.35 10.11 11.40
C GLU A 202 18.58 9.28 11.84
N ARG A 203 18.63 8.81 13.09
CA ARG A 203 19.71 7.95 13.61
C ARG A 203 19.68 6.54 13.02
N GLU A 204 18.51 5.90 12.96
CA GLU A 204 18.37 4.49 12.57
C GLU A 204 18.14 4.31 11.06
N GLY A 205 17.54 5.30 10.40
CA GLY A 205 17.24 5.28 8.97
C GLY A 205 18.41 4.96 8.03
N PRO A 206 19.64 5.50 8.25
CA PRO A 206 20.80 5.16 7.43
C PRO A 206 21.17 3.67 7.44
N GLY A 207 21.02 2.99 8.59
CA GLY A 207 21.31 1.56 8.69
C GLY A 207 20.33 0.71 7.90
N ILE A 208 19.03 1.05 7.96
CA ILE A 208 17.99 0.35 7.20
C ILE A 208 18.12 0.66 5.70
N ARG A 209 18.42 1.90 5.31
CA ARG A 209 18.69 2.26 3.90
C ARG A 209 19.89 1.50 3.32
N ALA A 210 20.96 1.33 4.10
CA ALA A 210 22.14 0.56 3.67
C ALA A 210 21.86 -0.93 3.36
N GLU A 211 20.72 -1.48 3.80
CA GLU A 211 20.28 -2.83 3.43
C GLU A 211 19.15 -2.85 2.39
N TYR A 212 18.23 -1.89 2.42
CA TYR A 212 16.93 -1.95 1.72
C TYR A 212 16.68 -0.85 0.67
N ALA A 213 17.58 0.12 0.49
CA ALA A 213 17.47 1.13 -0.57
C ALA A 213 17.56 0.49 -1.98
N ASP A 214 16.97 1.16 -2.98
CA ASP A 214 17.01 0.71 -4.38
C ASP A 214 18.45 0.46 -4.87
N GLU A 215 19.40 1.33 -4.50
CA GLU A 215 20.83 1.21 -4.88
C GLU A 215 21.49 -0.12 -4.47
N VAL A 216 20.99 -0.75 -3.39
CA VAL A 216 21.52 -2.01 -2.84
C VAL A 216 20.67 -3.20 -3.27
N THR A 217 19.37 -3.00 -3.48
CA THR A 217 18.39 -4.06 -3.73
C THR A 217 18.22 -4.38 -5.22
N GLU A 218 18.29 -3.38 -6.11
CA GLU A 218 18.21 -3.59 -7.57
C GLU A 218 19.25 -4.59 -8.09
N PRO A 219 20.54 -4.53 -7.70
CA PRO A 219 21.53 -5.51 -8.14
C PRO A 219 21.22 -6.93 -7.65
N ARG A 220 20.58 -7.10 -6.49
CA ARG A 220 20.21 -8.42 -5.95
C ARG A 220 19.11 -9.06 -6.79
N LEU A 221 18.04 -8.30 -7.08
CA LEU A 221 16.94 -8.79 -7.90
C LEU A 221 17.41 -9.06 -9.34
N ALA A 222 18.20 -8.15 -9.92
CA ALA A 222 18.78 -8.32 -11.25
C ALA A 222 19.60 -9.62 -11.39
N GLN A 223 20.38 -9.99 -10.36
CA GLN A 223 21.12 -11.26 -10.34
C GLN A 223 20.20 -12.48 -10.33
N VAL A 224 19.05 -12.43 -9.63
CA VAL A 224 18.06 -13.52 -9.63
C VAL A 224 17.42 -13.65 -11.02
N LEU A 225 16.86 -12.58 -11.57
CA LEU A 225 16.20 -12.58 -12.89
C LEU A 225 17.13 -13.12 -13.98
N GLN A 226 18.38 -12.63 -14.04
CA GLN A 226 19.38 -13.09 -15.00
C GLN A 226 19.77 -14.56 -14.79
N ARG A 227 19.81 -15.04 -13.55
CA ARG A 227 20.15 -16.45 -13.24
C ARG A 227 19.03 -17.38 -13.68
N GLU A 228 17.78 -17.06 -13.40
CA GLU A 228 16.64 -17.89 -13.80
C GLU A 228 16.49 -17.92 -15.34
N LEU A 229 16.59 -16.76 -16.01
CA LEU A 229 16.60 -16.69 -17.47
C LEU A 229 17.70 -17.56 -18.10
N ARG A 230 18.89 -17.65 -17.49
CA ARG A 230 19.98 -18.54 -17.93
C ARG A 230 19.71 -20.03 -17.69
N LYS A 231 18.96 -20.40 -16.64
CA LYS A 231 18.52 -21.80 -16.44
C LYS A 231 17.50 -22.19 -17.51
N MET A 232 16.53 -21.31 -17.76
CA MET A 232 15.42 -21.54 -18.70
C MET A 232 15.88 -21.59 -20.16
N SER A 233 16.83 -20.74 -20.55
CA SER A 233 17.48 -20.78 -21.87
C SER A 233 18.55 -21.88 -22.03
N GLY A 234 18.73 -22.75 -21.02
CA GLY A 234 19.80 -23.76 -20.97
C GLY A 234 19.64 -24.97 -21.90
N SER A 235 18.49 -25.15 -22.55
CA SER A 235 18.29 -26.20 -23.55
C SER A 235 19.13 -25.91 -24.80
N ARG A 236 20.20 -26.70 -24.98
CA ARG A 236 21.36 -26.47 -25.87
C ARG A 236 21.09 -26.44 -27.39
N LEU A 237 19.85 -26.34 -27.84
CA LEU A 237 19.51 -26.20 -29.25
C LEU A 237 18.71 -24.91 -29.41
N GLY A 238 19.38 -23.89 -29.97
CA GLY A 238 18.83 -22.55 -30.22
C GLY A 238 17.78 -22.52 -31.34
N SER A 239 16.77 -23.36 -31.23
CA SER A 239 15.61 -23.34 -32.12
C SER A 239 14.54 -22.42 -31.56
N THR A 240 14.57 -21.17 -32.01
CA THR A 240 13.43 -20.24 -31.94
C THR A 240 12.32 -20.58 -32.96
N SER A 241 12.38 -21.75 -33.63
CA SER A 241 11.49 -22.06 -34.76
C SER A 241 10.10 -22.61 -34.39
N SER A 242 9.78 -22.75 -33.10
CA SER A 242 8.44 -23.15 -32.66
C SER A 242 8.14 -22.58 -31.27
N PRO A 243 6.98 -21.91 -31.06
CA PRO A 243 6.57 -21.49 -29.72
C PRO A 243 6.30 -22.73 -28.87
N VAL A 244 7.20 -23.02 -27.94
CA VAL A 244 6.97 -24.07 -26.94
C VAL A 244 5.80 -23.63 -26.08
N GLN A 245 4.71 -24.38 -26.08
CA GLN A 245 3.59 -24.13 -25.17
C GLN A 245 3.94 -24.66 -23.79
N ILE A 246 3.93 -23.77 -22.80
CA ILE A 246 4.05 -24.12 -21.38
C ILE A 246 2.68 -24.64 -20.95
N VAL A 247 2.55 -25.96 -20.82
CA VAL A 247 1.31 -26.60 -20.35
C VAL A 247 1.23 -26.45 -18.83
N VAL A 248 0.22 -25.74 -18.36
CA VAL A 248 -0.05 -25.52 -16.93
C VAL A 248 -1.20 -26.44 -16.49
N PRO A 249 -0.96 -27.44 -15.63
CA PRO A 249 -2.00 -28.34 -15.15
C PRO A 249 -3.18 -27.58 -14.52
N GLY A 250 -4.38 -27.83 -15.04
CA GLY A 250 -5.62 -27.24 -14.52
C GLY A 250 -5.89 -25.78 -14.89
N VAL A 251 -5.00 -25.11 -15.63
CA VAL A 251 -5.14 -23.67 -15.96
C VAL A 251 -5.13 -23.40 -17.46
N GLY A 252 -4.29 -24.07 -18.25
CA GLY A 252 -4.28 -23.92 -19.71
C GLY A 252 -2.87 -24.04 -20.32
N THR A 253 -2.67 -23.46 -21.50
CA THR A 253 -1.35 -23.33 -22.12
C THR A 253 -0.93 -21.87 -22.26
N ILE A 254 0.34 -21.59 -21.98
CA ILE A 254 0.97 -20.27 -22.16
C ILE A 254 1.98 -20.35 -23.31
N ASP A 255 1.96 -19.35 -24.19
CA ASP A 255 3.03 -19.20 -25.19
C ASP A 255 4.34 -18.79 -24.49
N SER A 256 5.44 -19.51 -24.77
CA SER A 256 6.76 -19.18 -24.22
C SER A 256 7.19 -17.73 -24.47
N THR A 257 6.77 -17.09 -25.58
CA THR A 257 7.09 -15.69 -25.88
C THR A 257 6.41 -14.71 -24.91
N GLN A 258 5.22 -15.05 -24.40
CA GLN A 258 4.53 -14.29 -23.36
C GLN A 258 5.20 -14.51 -22.00
N TYR A 259 5.53 -15.76 -21.66
CA TYR A 259 6.15 -16.08 -20.37
C TYR A 259 7.56 -15.50 -20.23
N TYR A 260 8.41 -15.67 -21.25
CA TYR A 260 9.78 -15.16 -21.31
C TYR A 260 9.88 -13.73 -21.87
N HIS A 261 8.78 -12.98 -21.93
CA HIS A 261 8.78 -11.63 -22.48
C HIS A 261 9.80 -10.75 -21.72
N PRO A 262 10.70 -10.01 -22.41
CA PRO A 262 11.77 -9.26 -21.76
C PRO A 262 11.31 -8.29 -20.66
N ARG A 263 10.10 -7.74 -20.77
CA ARG A 263 9.44 -6.94 -19.71
C ARG A 263 9.43 -7.59 -18.31
N TYR A 264 9.52 -8.91 -18.21
CA TYR A 264 9.51 -9.61 -16.94
C TYR A 264 10.92 -10.02 -16.46
N TRP A 265 11.84 -10.29 -17.39
CA TRP A 265 13.13 -10.91 -17.06
C TRP A 265 14.36 -10.01 -17.29
N ASP A 266 14.23 -8.94 -18.07
CA ASP A 266 15.23 -7.88 -18.15
C ASP A 266 15.05 -6.91 -16.97
N PRO A 267 16.08 -6.67 -16.13
CA PRO A 267 15.92 -5.87 -14.92
C PRO A 267 15.46 -4.41 -15.15
N GLN A 268 15.83 -3.79 -16.28
CA GLN A 268 15.43 -2.41 -16.58
C GLN A 268 13.98 -2.35 -17.04
N GLN A 269 13.56 -3.26 -17.93
CA GLN A 269 12.17 -3.33 -18.38
C GLN A 269 11.23 -3.81 -17.26
N TYR A 270 11.69 -4.71 -16.40
CA TYR A 270 10.97 -5.16 -15.21
C TYR A 270 10.70 -4.01 -14.25
N ARG A 271 11.73 -3.21 -13.97
CA ARG A 271 11.61 -1.97 -13.19
C ARG A 271 10.63 -0.99 -13.84
N ALA A 272 10.79 -0.69 -15.12
CA ALA A 272 9.88 0.21 -15.83
C ALA A 272 8.41 -0.29 -15.85
N TRP A 273 8.20 -1.61 -15.89
CA TRP A 273 6.88 -2.21 -15.77
C TRP A 273 6.29 -2.05 -14.37
N GLN A 274 7.06 -2.32 -13.31
CA GLN A 274 6.62 -2.03 -11.94
C GLN A 274 6.28 -0.54 -11.79
N ASP A 275 7.18 0.35 -12.21
CA ASP A 275 6.98 1.80 -12.12
C ASP A 275 5.69 2.21 -12.86
N SER A 276 5.40 1.65 -14.04
CA SER A 276 4.17 1.93 -14.81
C SER A 276 2.87 1.59 -14.07
N ILE A 277 2.88 0.59 -13.18
CA ILE A 277 1.74 0.20 -12.34
C ILE A 277 1.59 1.16 -11.15
N TRP A 278 2.70 1.53 -10.50
CA TRP A 278 2.66 2.14 -9.18
C TRP A 278 2.81 3.68 -9.19
N THR A 279 3.41 4.31 -10.20
CA THR A 279 3.63 5.77 -10.26
C THR A 279 2.34 6.59 -10.10
N ASN A 280 1.27 6.17 -10.78
CA ASN A 280 -0.01 6.88 -10.86
C ASN A 280 -1.16 6.17 -10.14
N LEU A 281 -0.86 5.24 -9.21
CA LEU A 281 -1.87 4.52 -8.43
C LEU A 281 -2.50 5.42 -7.34
N ARG A 282 -3.21 6.45 -7.77
CA ARG A 282 -4.11 7.24 -6.93
C ARG A 282 -5.30 6.37 -6.56
N THR A 283 -5.31 5.85 -5.34
CA THR A 283 -6.52 5.29 -4.72
C THR A 283 -7.66 6.29 -4.85
N GLY A 284 -8.68 5.94 -5.61
CA GLY A 284 -9.73 6.87 -6.01
C GLY A 284 -10.39 7.52 -4.80
N ARG A 285 -10.48 8.86 -4.82
CA ARG A 285 -11.31 9.59 -3.87
C ARG A 285 -12.77 9.26 -4.18
N VAL A 286 -13.33 8.29 -3.47
CA VAL A 286 -14.76 7.98 -3.54
C VAL A 286 -15.50 9.16 -2.92
N HIS A 287 -15.93 10.09 -3.77
CA HIS A 287 -16.98 11.04 -3.42
C HIS A 287 -18.28 10.24 -3.33
N VAL A 288 -18.62 9.82 -2.11
CA VAL A 288 -20.01 9.51 -1.78
C VAL A 288 -20.76 10.84 -1.87
N GLY A 289 -21.54 11.02 -2.93
CA GLY A 289 -22.45 12.15 -3.05
C GLY A 289 -23.50 12.10 -1.94
N ASP A 290 -24.13 13.24 -1.64
CA ASP A 290 -25.11 13.33 -0.57
C ASP A 290 -26.22 12.27 -0.73
N VAL A 291 -26.67 11.70 0.38
CA VAL A 291 -27.68 10.65 0.40
C VAL A 291 -28.98 11.19 -0.17
N GLN A 292 -29.23 10.90 -1.44
CA GLN A 292 -30.46 11.26 -2.11
C GLN A 292 -31.58 10.37 -1.57
N GLN A 293 -32.32 10.89 -0.58
CA GLN A 293 -33.55 10.25 -0.11
C GLN A 293 -34.51 10.12 -1.30
N VAL A 294 -34.71 8.89 -1.75
CA VAL A 294 -35.83 8.55 -2.62
C VAL A 294 -37.08 8.86 -1.82
N ARG A 295 -37.83 9.87 -2.24
CA ARG A 295 -39.15 10.14 -1.64
C ARG A 295 -40.04 8.97 -1.98
N ASP A 296 -40.61 8.32 -0.96
CA ASP A 296 -41.57 7.25 -1.16
C ASP A 296 -42.73 7.74 -2.02
N ALA A 297 -43.00 7.02 -3.11
CA ALA A 297 -44.09 7.31 -4.04
C ALA A 297 -45.43 6.85 -3.45
N SER A 298 -45.83 7.46 -2.33
CA SER A 298 -47.04 7.14 -1.59
C SER A 298 -47.68 8.37 -0.92
N THR A 299 -47.80 9.46 -1.68
CA THR A 299 -48.73 10.55 -1.39
C THR A 299 -49.46 10.91 -2.69
N PRO A 300 -50.79 10.73 -2.79
CA PRO A 300 -51.58 11.18 -3.94
C PRO A 300 -51.51 12.70 -4.11
N PRO A 301 -51.69 13.25 -5.32
CA PRO A 301 -51.83 14.69 -5.51
C PRO A 301 -53.08 15.21 -4.80
N ASP A 302 -52.95 16.33 -4.09
CA ASP A 302 -54.09 17.09 -3.58
C ASP A 302 -54.52 18.10 -4.66
N ASP A 303 -55.79 18.03 -5.07
CA ASP A 303 -56.33 18.82 -6.18
C ASP A 303 -56.78 20.20 -5.69
N GLY A 304 -56.19 21.29 -6.20
CA GLY A 304 -56.84 22.60 -6.06
C GLY A 304 -55.97 23.86 -6.13
N ALA A 305 -55.60 24.29 -7.33
CA ALA A 305 -55.59 25.70 -7.70
C ALA A 305 -55.71 25.84 -9.22
N GLN A 306 -56.84 26.35 -9.69
CA GLN A 306 -57.12 26.55 -11.11
C GLN A 306 -56.51 27.87 -11.58
N ASP A 307 -55.92 27.89 -12.78
CA ASP A 307 -56.25 28.93 -13.75
C ASP A 307 -56.16 28.38 -15.18
N SER A 308 -57.12 28.74 -16.03
CA SER A 308 -57.36 28.12 -17.34
C SER A 308 -56.95 29.04 -18.50
N PRO A 309 -56.61 28.49 -19.69
CA PRO A 309 -56.13 29.30 -20.82
C PRO A 309 -57.27 29.88 -21.67
N GLU A 310 -57.03 31.05 -22.28
CA GLU A 310 -57.83 31.57 -23.40
C GLU A 310 -56.97 31.94 -24.62
N PRO A 311 -57.56 31.98 -25.85
CA PRO A 311 -56.82 31.97 -27.10
C PRO A 311 -56.60 33.37 -27.73
N GLY A 312 -55.61 33.48 -28.64
CA GLY A 312 -55.29 34.71 -29.37
C GLY A 312 -56.28 35.06 -30.50
N PRO A 313 -56.10 36.23 -31.16
CA PRO A 313 -55.74 36.16 -32.59
C PRO A 313 -54.90 37.32 -33.20
N ARG A 314 -54.30 36.99 -34.37
CA ARG A 314 -53.88 37.84 -35.52
C ARG A 314 -52.60 38.70 -35.50
N GLN A 315 -51.78 38.43 -36.51
CA GLN A 315 -50.76 39.30 -37.11
C GLN A 315 -51.40 40.40 -37.98
N PRO A 316 -50.67 41.48 -38.29
CA PRO A 316 -50.65 42.12 -39.60
C PRO A 316 -49.46 41.65 -40.46
N ALA A 317 -49.62 41.68 -41.78
CA ALA A 317 -48.58 41.37 -42.77
C ALA A 317 -48.10 42.65 -43.50
N ASP A 318 -47.16 42.47 -44.44
CA ASP A 318 -46.69 43.43 -45.46
C ASP A 318 -45.81 44.59 -44.92
N GLY A 319 -44.64 44.95 -45.47
CA GLY A 319 -43.72 44.36 -46.47
C GLY A 319 -42.26 44.73 -46.09
N GLU A 320 -41.22 44.80 -46.93
CA GLU A 320 -40.99 44.54 -48.36
C GLU A 320 -39.53 44.10 -48.58
N ASN A 321 -39.16 43.69 -49.81
CA ASN A 321 -37.80 43.36 -50.31
C ASN A 321 -37.85 43.54 -51.86
N PRO A 322 -36.76 43.65 -52.67
CA PRO A 322 -35.31 43.67 -52.44
C PRO A 322 -34.64 44.82 -53.28
N PRO A 323 -33.50 44.68 -54.03
CA PRO A 323 -32.26 43.91 -53.85
C PRO A 323 -30.95 44.74 -54.00
N ARG A 324 -29.85 44.26 -53.40
CA ARG A 324 -28.63 43.81 -54.12
C ARG A 324 -27.60 43.20 -53.17
#